data_AF-A0A7C4PDR3-F1
#
_entry.id   AF-A0A7C4PDR3-F1
#
_cell.length_a   1.000
_cell.length_b   1.000
_cell.length_c   1.000
_cell.angle_alpha   90.00
_cell.angle_beta   90.00
_cell.angle_gamma   90.00
#
_symmetry.space_group_name_H-M   'P 1'
#
loop_
_entity.id
_entity.type
_entity.pdbx_description
1 polymer ?
#
loop_
_entity_poly.entity_id
_entity_poly.type
_entity_poly.pdbx_seq_one_letter_code
_entity_poly.pdbx_strand_id
1 'polypeptide(L)'
;MTMQVNLELCHGCGDCVSVCPSNAIRLEGGRAVIDETLCTGCQVCVDACTRGAIAAVEARPPVAQPAALPVQRVEVLPVQPTRSSEKPTVLTALALAASEILPRLAETLLNAWDRKLVQSRTTEMQTPAHPAFVPAPRRSSAGRSVYRRRARHGRQGMARGNGRRR
;
A
#
# COMPACT_ATOMS: atom_id res chain seq x y z
N MET A 1 -23.59 13.33 8.46
CA MET A 1 -22.95 13.45 7.13
C MET A 1 -22.57 14.91 6.95
N THR A 2 -21.29 15.23 6.77
CA THR A 2 -20.78 16.61 6.63
C THR A 2 -20.17 16.80 5.24
N MET A 3 -20.24 18.00 4.67
CA MET A 3 -19.62 18.30 3.38
C MET A 3 -18.31 19.04 3.60
N GLN A 4 -17.23 18.57 3.00
CA GLN A 4 -15.92 19.22 3.08
C GLN A 4 -15.49 19.75 1.71
N VAL A 5 -14.87 20.92 1.71
CA VAL A 5 -14.30 21.56 0.51
C VAL A 5 -12.78 21.46 0.55
N ASN A 6 -12.19 20.84 -0.46
CA ASN A 6 -10.76 20.84 -0.69
C ASN A 6 -10.32 22.16 -1.37
N LEU A 7 -9.61 23.00 -0.63
CA LEU A 7 -9.19 24.33 -1.08
C LEU A 7 -8.10 24.33 -2.17
N GLU A 8 -7.39 23.21 -2.35
CA GLU A 8 -6.39 23.06 -3.43
C GLU A 8 -7.07 22.81 -4.78
N LEU A 9 -8.20 22.10 -4.78
CA LEU A 9 -8.95 21.75 -5.99
C LEU A 9 -10.04 22.77 -6.34
N CYS A 10 -10.54 23.49 -5.34
CA CYS A 10 -11.55 24.51 -5.50
C CYS A 10 -10.95 25.75 -6.18
N HIS A 11 -11.58 26.25 -7.24
CA HIS A 11 -11.18 27.47 -7.94
C HIS A 11 -12.29 28.54 -7.96
N GLY A 12 -13.37 28.30 -7.21
CA GLY A 12 -14.43 29.30 -7.03
C GLY A 12 -15.34 29.53 -8.24
N CYS A 13 -15.56 28.54 -9.13
CA CYS A 13 -16.47 28.68 -10.27
C CYS A 13 -17.92 29.01 -9.88
N GLY A 14 -18.36 28.56 -8.69
CA GLY A 14 -19.72 28.80 -8.19
C GLY A 14 -20.78 27.79 -8.64
N ASP A 15 -20.43 26.75 -9.39
CA ASP A 15 -21.40 25.71 -9.82
C ASP A 15 -22.12 25.05 -8.63
N CYS A 16 -21.41 24.84 -7.53
CA CYS A 16 -21.98 24.31 -6.30
C CYS A 16 -23.00 25.26 -5.63
N VAL A 17 -22.84 26.59 -5.80
CA VAL A 17 -23.74 27.59 -5.25
C VAL A 17 -25.06 27.60 -6.03
N SER A 18 -24.99 27.52 -7.37
CA SER A 18 -26.18 27.58 -8.23
C SER A 18 -27.09 26.36 -8.10
N VAL A 19 -26.54 25.19 -7.74
CA VAL A 19 -27.32 23.95 -7.57
C VAL A 19 -27.80 23.70 -6.14
N CYS A 20 -27.35 24.49 -5.16
CA CYS A 20 -27.65 24.21 -3.75
C CYS A 20 -29.10 24.57 -3.41
N PRO A 21 -29.99 23.60 -3.13
CA PRO A 21 -31.40 23.89 -2.89
C PRO A 21 -31.65 24.59 -1.55
N SER A 22 -30.76 24.41 -0.58
CA SER A 22 -30.86 25.05 0.74
C SER A 22 -30.05 26.34 0.85
N ASN A 23 -29.42 26.80 -0.25
CA ASN A 23 -28.55 27.98 -0.26
C ASN A 23 -27.46 27.95 0.83
N ALA A 24 -26.99 26.76 1.19
CA ALA A 24 -25.98 26.56 2.24
C ALA A 24 -24.55 26.90 1.80
N ILE A 25 -24.31 27.17 0.51
CA ILE A 25 -22.96 27.35 -0.04
C ILE A 25 -22.79 28.78 -0.52
N ARG A 26 -21.67 29.40 -0.16
CA ARG A 26 -21.27 30.76 -0.58
C ARG A 26 -19.83 30.77 -1.06
N LEU A 27 -19.48 31.78 -1.86
CA LEU A 27 -18.10 32.01 -2.26
C LEU A 27 -17.48 33.09 -1.38
N GLU A 28 -16.46 32.72 -0.62
CA GLU A 28 -15.65 33.64 0.18
C GLU A 28 -14.18 33.49 -0.24
N GLY A 29 -13.52 34.61 -0.57
CA GLY A 29 -12.12 34.58 -1.03
C GLY A 29 -11.87 33.74 -2.29
N GLY A 30 -12.88 33.60 -3.16
CA GLY A 30 -12.77 32.75 -4.37
C GLY A 30 -12.78 31.25 -4.06
N ARG A 31 -13.27 30.84 -2.89
CA ARG A 31 -13.43 29.46 -2.47
C ARG A 31 -14.85 29.21 -1.98
N ALA A 32 -15.35 27.99 -2.19
CA ALA A 32 -16.64 27.59 -1.67
C ALA A 32 -16.54 27.36 -0.16
N VAL A 33 -17.46 27.96 0.60
CA VAL A 33 -17.64 27.78 2.04
C VAL A 33 -19.05 27.24 2.25
N ILE A 34 -19.16 26.18 3.04
CA ILE A 34 -20.43 25.49 3.30
C ILE A 34 -20.86 25.82 4.73
N ASP A 35 -22.08 26.33 4.86
CA ASP A 35 -22.75 26.54 6.12
C ASP A 35 -23.43 25.25 6.58
N GLU A 36 -22.83 24.58 7.56
CA GLU A 36 -23.32 23.29 8.07
C GLU A 36 -24.70 23.41 8.73
N THR A 37 -25.13 24.60 9.17
CA THR A 37 -26.44 24.79 9.80
C THR A 37 -27.58 24.78 8.79
N LEU A 38 -27.29 25.14 7.54
CA LEU A 38 -28.24 25.15 6.42
C LEU A 38 -28.08 23.93 5.50
N CYS A 39 -26.96 23.21 5.62
CA CYS A 39 -26.66 22.07 4.78
C CYS A 39 -27.54 20.87 5.16
N THR A 40 -28.41 20.45 4.23
CA THR A 40 -29.25 19.26 4.42
C THR A 40 -28.53 17.95 4.09
N GLY A 41 -27.29 18.02 3.59
CA GLY A 41 -26.52 16.84 3.20
C GLY A 41 -27.03 16.14 1.92
N CYS A 42 -27.78 16.84 1.06
CA CYS A 42 -28.37 16.29 -0.17
C CYS A 42 -27.38 15.90 -1.28
N GLN A 43 -26.09 16.25 -1.13
CA GLN A 43 -24.97 15.86 -2.01
C GLN A 43 -25.01 16.36 -3.46
N VAL A 44 -26.01 17.14 -3.87
CA VAL A 44 -26.10 17.71 -5.23
C VAL A 44 -24.85 18.54 -5.61
N CYS A 45 -24.24 19.22 -4.63
CA CYS A 45 -23.02 20.00 -4.84
C CYS A 45 -21.77 19.16 -5.14
N VAL A 46 -21.75 17.88 -4.72
CA VAL A 46 -20.67 16.93 -5.01
C VAL A 46 -20.68 16.62 -6.50
N ASP A 47 -21.86 16.29 -7.04
CA ASP A 47 -22.04 15.95 -8.46
C ASP A 47 -21.80 17.15 -9.38
N ALA A 48 -22.22 18.35 -8.96
CA ALA A 48 -22.02 19.56 -9.74
C ALA A 48 -20.54 20.01 -9.79
N CYS A 49 -19.72 19.61 -8.82
CA CYS A 49 -18.34 20.04 -8.77
C CYS A 49 -17.47 19.26 -9.78
N THR A 50 -17.29 19.81 -10.99
CA THR A 50 -16.46 19.17 -12.03
C THR A 50 -14.99 18.98 -11.63
N ARG A 51 -14.52 19.73 -10.63
CA ARG A 51 -13.16 19.61 -10.07
C ARG A 51 -13.02 18.51 -9.02
N GLY A 52 -14.13 17.94 -8.53
CA GLY A 52 -14.13 17.03 -7.39
C GLY A 52 -13.62 17.69 -6.10
N ALA A 53 -13.86 18.99 -5.94
CA ALA A 53 -13.38 19.74 -4.78
C ALA A 53 -14.28 19.59 -3.55
N ILE A 54 -15.49 19.04 -3.68
CA ILE A 54 -16.45 18.87 -2.58
C ILE A 54 -16.68 17.38 -2.37
N ALA A 55 -16.62 16.92 -1.12
CA ALA A 55 -16.85 15.52 -0.76
C ALA A 55 -17.78 15.39 0.46
N ALA A 56 -18.63 14.36 0.43
CA ALA A 56 -19.39 13.92 1.58
C ALA A 56 -18.49 13.10 2.49
N VAL A 57 -18.29 13.57 3.71
CA VAL A 57 -17.49 12.89 4.73
C VAL A 57 -18.44 12.47 5.85
N GLU A 58 -18.35 11.21 6.25
CA GLU A 58 -18.94 10.79 7.51
C GLU A 58 -18.17 11.50 8.61
N ALA A 59 -18.83 12.43 9.28
CA ALA A 59 -18.30 13.04 10.49
C ALA A 59 -18.03 11.91 11.48
N ARG A 60 -16.78 11.43 11.51
CA ARG A 60 -16.28 10.67 12.64
C ARG A 60 -16.52 11.59 13.83
N PRO A 61 -17.25 11.13 14.87
CA PRO A 61 -17.44 11.96 16.06
C PRO A 61 -16.05 12.43 16.48
N PRO A 62 -15.87 13.71 16.86
CA PRO A 62 -14.61 14.14 17.42
C PRO A 62 -14.29 13.10 18.48
N VAL A 63 -13.18 12.38 18.31
CA VAL A 63 -12.68 11.50 19.36
C VAL A 63 -12.49 12.48 20.49
N ALA A 64 -13.44 12.49 21.44
CA ALA A 64 -13.35 13.30 22.62
C ALA A 64 -12.00 12.91 23.18
N GLN A 65 -11.03 13.81 23.06
CA GLN A 65 -9.72 13.59 23.66
C GLN A 65 -10.08 13.25 25.10
N PRO A 66 -9.77 12.04 25.60
CA PRO A 66 -10.23 11.64 26.91
C PRO A 66 -9.78 12.75 27.85
N ALA A 67 -10.76 13.47 28.41
CA ALA A 67 -10.52 14.54 29.36
C ALA A 67 -9.54 13.96 30.36
N ALA A 68 -8.32 14.51 30.37
CA ALA A 68 -7.11 13.88 30.89
C ALA A 68 -7.42 12.95 32.06
N LEU A 69 -7.57 11.65 31.77
CA LEU A 69 -7.61 10.67 32.83
C LEU A 69 -6.27 10.82 33.53
N PRO A 70 -6.22 10.82 34.87
CA PRO A 70 -4.96 10.91 35.58
C PRO A 70 -4.13 9.71 35.15
N VAL A 71 -3.15 9.94 34.29
CA VAL A 71 -2.16 8.95 33.87
C VAL A 71 -1.32 8.72 35.11
N GLN A 72 -1.80 7.86 36.01
CA GLN A 72 -1.07 7.47 37.19
C GLN A 72 0.20 6.82 36.69
N ARG A 73 1.33 7.48 36.92
CA ARG A 73 2.65 6.95 36.66
C ARG A 73 2.80 5.72 37.55
N VAL A 74 2.50 4.55 37.01
CA VAL A 74 2.82 3.29 37.66
C VAL A 74 4.34 3.22 37.69
N GLU A 75 4.91 3.41 38.88
CA GLU A 75 6.33 3.19 39.09
C GLU A 75 6.58 1.69 38.95
N VAL A 76 7.26 1.33 37.87
CA VAL A 76 7.62 -0.06 37.61
C VAL A 76 8.68 -0.44 38.65
N LEU A 77 8.26 -1.15 39.70
CA LEU A 77 9.18 -1.71 40.67
C LEU A 77 10.16 -2.64 39.92
N PRO A 78 11.48 -2.51 40.12
CA PRO A 78 12.44 -3.38 39.45
C PRO A 78 12.20 -4.83 39.87
N VAL A 79 11.80 -5.65 38.89
CA VAL A 79 11.79 -7.11 39.03
C VAL A 79 13.25 -7.55 39.21
N GLN A 80 13.59 -7.93 40.44
CA GLN A 80 14.87 -8.56 40.75
C GLN A 80 14.90 -9.95 40.08
N PRO A 81 15.90 -10.25 39.23
CA PRO A 81 16.05 -11.59 38.70
C PRO A 81 16.44 -12.54 39.84
N THR A 82 15.57 -13.49 40.16
CA THR A 82 15.90 -14.57 41.09
C THR A 82 16.98 -15.44 40.45
N ARG A 83 18.23 -15.19 40.85
CA ARG A 83 19.39 -16.01 40.54
C ARG A 83 19.22 -17.35 41.24
N SER A 84 18.49 -18.27 40.63
CA SER A 84 18.33 -19.64 41.11
C SER A 84 19.68 -20.36 40.98
N SER A 85 20.37 -20.39 42.10
CA SER A 85 21.62 -21.09 42.35
C SER A 85 21.33 -22.57 42.56
N GLU A 86 21.20 -23.37 41.50
CA GLU A 86 21.17 -24.84 41.64
C GLU A 86 21.96 -25.56 40.51
N LYS A 87 23.24 -25.83 40.82
CA LYS A 87 24.08 -26.99 40.42
C LYS A 87 24.58 -27.10 38.95
N PRO A 88 25.72 -26.45 38.58
CA PRO A 88 26.32 -26.60 37.25
C PRO A 88 27.25 -27.81 37.08
N THR A 89 27.64 -28.52 38.14
CA THR A 89 28.80 -29.43 38.09
C THR A 89 28.60 -30.69 37.25
N VAL A 90 27.37 -31.21 37.15
CA VAL A 90 27.08 -32.42 36.35
C VAL A 90 27.09 -32.10 34.85
N LEU A 91 26.62 -30.91 34.47
CA LEU A 91 26.54 -30.50 33.06
C LEU A 91 27.94 -30.27 32.46
N THR A 92 28.85 -29.67 33.23
CA THR A 92 30.26 -29.50 32.82
C THR A 92 31.01 -30.83 32.75
N ALA A 93 30.73 -31.79 33.65
CA ALA A 93 31.34 -33.12 33.60
C ALA A 93 30.91 -33.91 32.35
N LEU A 94 29.62 -33.86 31.98
CA LEU A 94 29.10 -34.50 30.77
C LEU A 94 29.68 -33.85 29.50
N ALA A 95 29.82 -32.53 29.46
CA ALA A 95 30.41 -31.82 28.33
C ALA A 95 31.90 -32.19 28.10
N LEU A 96 32.68 -32.34 29.17
CA LEU A 96 34.09 -32.77 29.08
C LEU A 96 34.20 -34.21 28.56
N ALA A 97 33.42 -35.15 29.11
CA ALA A 97 33.42 -36.54 28.65
C ALA A 97 32.98 -36.67 27.18
N ALA A 98 32.01 -35.87 26.75
CA ALA A 98 31.54 -35.80 25.37
C ALA A 98 32.68 -35.38 24.41
N SER A 99 33.51 -34.40 24.80
CA SER A 99 34.55 -33.85 23.93
C SER A 99 35.70 -34.80 23.60
N GLU A 100 35.98 -35.80 24.43
CA GLU A 100 36.99 -36.83 24.12
C GLU A 100 36.44 -38.00 23.31
N ILE A 101 35.19 -38.40 23.57
CA ILE A 101 34.60 -39.62 23.01
C ILE A 101 34.03 -39.37 21.60
N LEU A 102 33.41 -38.21 21.38
CA LEU A 102 32.81 -37.84 20.09
C LEU A 102 33.79 -37.86 18.90
N PRO A 103 35.00 -37.27 18.96
CA PRO A 103 35.91 -37.27 17.81
C PRO A 103 36.38 -38.68 17.45
N ARG A 104 36.59 -39.58 18.43
CA ARG A 104 37.00 -40.97 18.15
C ARG A 104 35.87 -41.80 17.54
N LEU A 105 34.62 -41.59 17.98
CA LEU A 105 33.47 -42.24 17.36
C LEU A 105 33.23 -41.71 15.93
N ALA A 106 33.39 -40.41 15.71
CA ALA A 106 33.22 -39.80 14.38
C ALA A 106 34.19 -40.41 13.35
N GLU A 107 35.48 -40.53 13.68
CA GLU A 107 36.48 -41.14 12.79
C GLU A 107 36.11 -42.58 12.42
N THR A 108 35.66 -43.36 13.41
CA THR A 108 35.31 -44.77 13.22
C THR A 108 34.07 -44.93 12.33
N LEU A 109 33.08 -44.05 12.51
CA LEU A 109 31.86 -44.04 11.71
C LEU A 109 32.10 -43.55 10.28
N LEU A 110 32.94 -42.51 10.09
CA LEU A 110 33.32 -42.05 8.74
C LEU A 110 34.06 -43.16 7.98
N ASN A 111 35.01 -43.84 8.61
CA ASN A 111 35.76 -44.93 7.98
C ASN A 111 34.86 -46.13 7.61
N ALA A 112 33.85 -46.43 8.44
CA ALA A 112 32.86 -47.46 8.13
C ALA A 112 31.95 -47.05 6.95
N TRP A 113 31.55 -45.78 6.90
CA TRP A 113 30.74 -45.24 5.81
C TRP A 113 31.49 -45.21 4.47
N ASP A 114 32.75 -44.78 4.46
CA ASP A 114 33.54 -44.72 3.23
C ASP A 114 33.74 -46.11 2.60
N ARG A 115 34.03 -47.13 3.42
CA ARG A 115 34.08 -48.54 2.98
C ARG A 115 32.77 -49.00 2.34
N LYS A 116 31.63 -48.59 2.90
CA LYS A 116 30.31 -48.96 2.38
C LYS A 116 30.01 -48.24 1.07
N LEU A 117 30.40 -46.97 0.95
CA LEU A 117 30.23 -46.16 -0.26
C LEU A 117 31.10 -46.66 -1.43
N VAL A 118 32.34 -47.07 -1.16
CA VAL A 118 33.24 -47.68 -2.17
C VAL A 118 32.66 -49.00 -2.70
N GLN A 119 32.10 -49.85 -1.83
CA GLN A 119 31.46 -51.10 -2.25
C GLN A 119 30.21 -50.88 -3.11
N SER A 120 29.44 -49.82 -2.87
CA SER A 120 28.25 -49.50 -3.70
C SER A 120 28.58 -48.94 -5.08
N ARG A 121 29.72 -48.24 -5.28
CA ARG A 121 30.04 -47.59 -6.57
C ARG A 121 30.62 -48.53 -7.62
N THR A 122 31.25 -49.64 -7.23
CA THR A 122 31.77 -50.61 -8.21
C THR A 122 30.65 -51.44 -8.87
N THR A 123 29.43 -51.40 -8.32
CA THR A 123 28.27 -52.13 -8.87
C THR A 123 27.43 -51.30 -9.87
N GLU A 124 27.62 -49.97 -9.97
CA GLU A 124 26.79 -49.08 -10.83
C GLU A 124 27.53 -48.41 -12.00
N MET A 125 28.84 -48.63 -12.21
CA MET A 125 29.55 -48.15 -13.40
C MET A 125 29.29 -49.03 -14.64
N GLN A 126 28.03 -49.15 -15.02
CA GLN A 126 27.61 -49.60 -16.35
C GLN A 126 26.22 -49.02 -16.66
N THR A 127 26.19 -47.84 -17.29
CA THR A 127 25.36 -47.49 -18.47
C THR A 127 25.55 -46.00 -18.82
N PRO A 128 25.95 -45.65 -20.06
CA PRO A 128 26.11 -44.26 -20.49
C PRO A 128 24.85 -43.70 -21.17
N ALA A 129 24.84 -42.36 -21.26
CA ALA A 129 24.18 -41.49 -22.25
C ALA A 129 22.74 -41.01 -21.97
N HIS A 130 22.60 -39.68 -21.93
CA HIS A 130 21.55 -38.98 -22.68
C HIS A 130 22.00 -37.55 -23.06
N PRO A 131 21.78 -37.08 -24.30
CA PRO A 131 22.18 -35.74 -24.74
C PRO A 131 21.01 -34.73 -24.87
N ALA A 132 21.44 -33.46 -24.98
CA ALA A 132 20.85 -32.31 -25.68
C ALA A 132 19.76 -31.45 -24.99
N PHE A 133 20.18 -30.24 -24.59
CA PHE A 133 19.36 -29.08 -24.22
C PHE A 133 19.33 -28.09 -25.39
N VAL A 134 18.15 -27.59 -25.80
CA VAL A 134 17.99 -26.55 -26.83
C VAL A 134 17.33 -25.30 -26.20
N PRO A 135 17.94 -24.10 -26.26
CA PRO A 135 17.33 -22.87 -25.76
C PRO A 135 16.53 -22.08 -26.81
N ALA A 136 15.50 -21.34 -26.35
CA ALA A 136 14.54 -20.56 -27.14
C ALA A 136 15.04 -19.15 -27.59
N PRO A 137 14.45 -18.54 -28.65
CA PRO A 137 14.93 -17.28 -29.24
C PRO A 137 14.36 -15.98 -28.61
N ARG A 138 15.09 -14.87 -28.80
CA ARG A 138 14.91 -13.54 -28.18
C ARG A 138 14.02 -12.55 -28.98
N ARG A 139 13.47 -11.58 -28.22
CA ARG A 139 12.65 -10.37 -28.54
C ARG A 139 12.98 -9.59 -29.82
N SER A 140 11.96 -8.93 -30.40
CA SER A 140 12.09 -7.75 -31.27
C SER A 140 11.30 -6.54 -30.73
N SER A 141 11.82 -5.33 -31.02
CA SER A 141 11.35 -4.04 -30.52
C SER A 141 11.08 -3.07 -31.68
N ALA A 142 9.84 -2.60 -31.84
CA ALA A 142 9.39 -1.41 -32.61
C ALA A 142 7.88 -1.22 -32.31
N GLY A 143 7.22 -0.06 -32.13
CA GLY A 143 7.55 1.36 -32.21
C GLY A 143 6.31 2.16 -32.68
N ARG A 144 5.89 3.16 -31.88
CA ARG A 144 5.17 4.44 -32.23
C ARG A 144 3.64 4.50 -32.51
N SER A 145 2.95 5.13 -31.55
CA SER A 145 2.27 6.46 -31.61
C SER A 145 1.38 6.82 -32.83
N VAL A 146 0.05 6.79 -32.63
CA VAL A 146 -0.94 7.52 -33.45
C VAL A 146 -2.04 8.14 -32.57
N TYR A 147 -1.86 9.40 -32.15
CA TYR A 147 -3.00 10.26 -31.80
C TYR A 147 -2.68 11.71 -32.20
N ARG A 148 -3.02 12.09 -33.43
CA ARG A 148 -2.96 13.48 -33.90
C ARG A 148 -4.34 14.10 -33.89
N ARG A 149 -4.51 15.11 -33.03
CA ARG A 149 -5.54 16.15 -33.12
C ARG A 149 -5.44 16.91 -34.44
N ARG A 150 -6.58 17.30 -35.03
CA ARG A 150 -6.72 18.55 -35.80
C ARG A 150 -8.12 19.15 -35.60
N ALA A 151 -8.16 20.28 -34.90
CA ALA A 151 -9.17 21.30 -35.05
C ALA A 151 -8.86 22.13 -36.31
N ARG A 152 -9.86 22.58 -37.08
CA ARG A 152 -9.88 23.89 -37.77
C ARG A 152 -11.29 24.35 -38.13
N HIS A 153 -11.49 25.64 -37.87
CA HIS A 153 -12.56 26.55 -38.24
C HIS A 153 -12.87 26.65 -39.75
N GLY A 154 -14.13 26.98 -40.05
CA GLY A 154 -14.61 27.74 -41.23
C GLY A 154 -16.05 28.17 -40.93
N ARG A 155 -16.37 29.42 -40.54
CA ARG A 155 -16.46 30.69 -41.29
C ARG A 155 -17.32 30.61 -42.57
N GLN A 156 -18.32 31.50 -42.58
CA GLN A 156 -19.07 32.11 -43.71
C GLN A 156 -20.44 31.54 -44.07
N GLY A 157 -21.43 32.44 -44.01
CA GLY A 157 -22.78 32.26 -44.52
C GLY A 157 -23.69 33.43 -44.12
N MET A 158 -23.36 34.65 -44.57
CA MET A 158 -24.29 35.79 -44.51
C MET A 158 -25.44 35.56 -45.50
N ALA A 159 -26.69 35.69 -45.04
CA ALA A 159 -27.83 35.91 -45.93
C ALA A 159 -28.71 37.03 -45.36
N ARG A 160 -28.90 38.04 -46.20
CA ARG A 160 -29.70 39.26 -46.03
C ARG A 160 -31.18 38.95 -46.26
N GLY A 161 -32.07 39.79 -45.70
CA GLY A 161 -33.48 39.89 -46.12
C GLY A 161 -34.37 40.30 -44.93
N ASN A 162 -34.50 41.58 -44.62
CA ASN A 162 -35.49 42.54 -45.15
C ASN A 162 -36.93 42.24 -44.70
N GLY A 163 -37.52 43.17 -43.93
CA GLY A 163 -38.90 43.03 -43.45
C GLY A 163 -39.38 44.15 -42.52
N ARG A 164 -39.22 45.41 -42.93
CA ARG A 164 -40.09 46.49 -42.42
C ARG A 164 -41.53 46.15 -42.82
N ARG A 165 -42.49 46.18 -41.89
CA ARG A 165 -43.79 46.87 -42.01
C ARG A 165 -44.71 46.56 -40.81
N ARG A 166 -45.16 47.67 -40.21
CA ARG A 166 -46.36 47.90 -39.40
C ARG A 166 -46.28 47.55 -37.92
#